data_AF-A0A420DJ40-F1
#
_entry.id   AF-A0A420DJ40-F1
#
_cell.length_a   1.000
_cell.length_b   1.000
_cell.length_c   1.000
_cell.angle_alpha   90.00
_cell.angle_beta   90.00
_cell.angle_gamma   90.00
#
_symmetry.space_group_name_H-M   'P 1'
#
loop_
_entity.id
_entity.type
_entity.pdbx_description
1 polymer ?
#
loop_
_entity_poly.entity_id
_entity_poly.type
_entity_poly.pdbx_seq_one_letter_code
_entity_poly.pdbx_strand_id
1 'polypeptide(L)'
;MAALPFDSSEIEQLVLRFNAVMAKEGTDISDLGGNASDDPIAAILQETAGDLSRNEIRQEIESMNDEQQDGLVALFWIGRGDAEPEAWEQTKALARQQHAGSVSRYFLGQPEVGEFLTEGLEKMLEYGVD
;
A
#
# COMPACT_ATOMS: atom_id res chain seq x y z
N MET A 1 24.29 4.61 -8.29
CA MET A 1 22.88 4.97 -8.52
C MET A 1 22.05 3.96 -7.74
N ALA A 2 21.06 4.42 -6.99
CA ALA A 2 20.08 3.50 -6.43
C ALA A 2 19.27 2.93 -7.59
N ALA A 3 18.98 1.64 -7.55
CA ALA A 3 18.15 0.95 -8.53
C ALA A 3 16.84 0.57 -7.84
N LEU A 4 15.73 1.01 -8.41
CA LEU A 4 14.41 0.63 -7.93
C LEU A 4 14.13 -0.81 -8.39
N PRO A 5 13.62 -1.70 -7.52
CA PRO A 5 13.25 -3.06 -7.91
C PRO A 5 11.85 -3.12 -8.57
N PHE A 6 11.33 -1.98 -9.05
CA PHE A 6 10.00 -1.84 -9.65
C PHE A 6 10.05 -0.89 -10.84
N ASP A 7 9.12 -1.07 -11.76
CA ASP A 7 8.80 -0.03 -12.74
C ASP A 7 7.95 1.07 -12.09
N SER A 8 8.22 2.34 -12.43
CA SER A 8 7.43 3.48 -11.92
C SER A 8 5.92 3.31 -12.17
N SER A 9 5.56 2.75 -13.33
CA SER A 9 4.15 2.50 -13.69
C SER A 9 3.47 1.48 -12.79
N GLU A 10 4.19 0.49 -12.26
CA GLU A 10 3.62 -0.48 -11.32
C GLU A 10 3.28 0.21 -9.99
N ILE A 11 4.17 1.07 -9.51
CA ILE A 11 3.95 1.85 -8.28
C ILE A 11 2.77 2.82 -8.46
N GLU A 12 2.69 3.53 -9.58
CA GLU A 12 1.56 4.41 -9.89
C GLU A 12 0.20 3.67 -9.91
N GLN A 13 0.16 2.48 -10.50
CA GLN A 13 -1.05 1.64 -10.52
C GLN A 13 -1.42 1.12 -9.13
N LEU A 14 -0.42 0.77 -8.30
CA LEU A 14 -0.63 0.35 -6.92
C LEU A 14 -1.17 1.53 -6.08
N VAL A 15 -0.61 2.73 -6.23
CA VAL A 15 -1.09 3.95 -5.56
C VAL A 15 -2.54 4.26 -5.93
N LEU A 16 -2.89 4.19 -7.22
CA LEU A 16 -4.26 4.43 -7.67
C LEU A 16 -5.25 3.50 -6.97
N ARG A 17 -4.89 2.22 -6.82
CA ARG A 17 -5.72 1.22 -6.13
C ARG A 17 -5.83 1.51 -4.63
N PHE A 18 -4.74 1.86 -3.96
CA PHE A 18 -4.79 2.30 -2.56
C PHE A 18 -5.73 3.49 -2.39
N ASN A 19 -5.58 4.54 -3.20
CA ASN A 19 -6.43 5.72 -3.13
C ASN A 19 -7.91 5.39 -3.39
N ALA A 20 -8.20 4.49 -4.33
CA ALA A 20 -9.57 4.04 -4.60
C ALA A 20 -10.19 3.30 -3.41
N VAL A 21 -9.42 2.43 -2.75
CA VAL A 21 -9.86 1.71 -1.54
C VAL A 21 -10.09 2.69 -0.39
N MET A 22 -9.15 3.59 -0.12
CA MET A 22 -9.23 4.54 1.00
C MET A 22 -10.37 5.56 0.81
N ALA A 23 -10.56 6.07 -0.40
CA ALA A 23 -11.64 7.01 -0.71
C ALA A 23 -13.04 6.37 -0.51
N LYS A 24 -13.16 5.08 -0.84
CA LYS A 24 -14.40 4.33 -0.64
C LYS A 24 -14.71 4.16 0.85
N GLU A 25 -13.72 3.80 1.66
CA GLU A 25 -13.92 3.63 3.11
C GLU A 25 -14.28 4.91 3.86
N GLY A 26 -13.75 6.06 3.44
CA GLY A 26 -14.17 7.35 4.00
C GLY A 26 -15.67 7.65 3.80
N THR A 27 -16.32 6.95 2.87
CA THR A 27 -17.75 7.06 2.56
C THR A 27 -18.58 5.96 3.26
N ASP A 28 -17.95 4.88 3.72
CA ASP A 28 -18.56 3.78 4.48
C ASP A 28 -18.74 4.14 5.97
N ILE A 29 -19.19 5.36 6.27
CA ILE A 29 -20.06 5.58 7.44
C ILE A 29 -21.39 4.94 7.08
N SER A 30 -21.47 3.62 7.26
CA SER A 30 -22.74 2.92 7.29
C SER A 30 -23.61 3.63 8.33
N ASP A 31 -24.60 4.37 7.83
CA ASP A 31 -25.83 4.68 8.55
C ASP A 31 -26.42 3.33 8.99
N LEU A 32 -25.93 2.80 10.11
CA LEU A 32 -26.54 1.68 10.83
C LEU A 32 -27.77 2.22 11.58
N GLY A 33 -28.65 2.89 10.84
CA GLY A 33 -30.04 3.16 11.19
C GLY A 33 -30.83 1.89 10.91
N GLY A 34 -31.06 1.10 11.95
CA GLY A 34 -31.49 -0.29 11.83
C GLY A 34 -32.87 -0.57 11.24
N ASN A 35 -33.05 -1.80 10.77
CA ASN A 35 -34.00 -2.72 11.39
C ASN A 35 -33.62 -4.18 11.09
N ALA A 36 -33.78 -5.04 12.09
CA ALA A 36 -33.58 -6.48 12.01
C ALA A 36 -34.75 -7.14 11.26
N SER A 37 -34.47 -7.97 10.26
CA SER A 37 -35.32 -9.11 9.87
C SER A 37 -34.52 -10.07 8.98
N ASP A 38 -33.99 -11.10 9.64
CA ASP A 38 -33.87 -12.49 9.21
C ASP A 38 -33.76 -12.81 7.70
N ASP A 39 -32.53 -12.87 7.17
CA ASP A 39 -32.20 -13.61 5.94
C ASP A 39 -30.77 -14.19 6.05
N PRO A 40 -30.58 -15.50 6.30
CA PRO A 40 -29.25 -16.09 6.48
C PRO A 40 -28.44 -16.30 5.18
N ILE A 41 -28.89 -15.76 4.04
CA ILE A 41 -28.23 -15.90 2.72
C ILE A 41 -27.58 -14.58 2.25
N ALA A 42 -27.78 -13.46 2.96
CA ALA A 42 -27.20 -12.17 2.57
C ALA A 42 -25.77 -11.91 3.12
N ALA A 43 -25.29 -12.73 4.07
CA ALA A 43 -23.98 -12.52 4.70
C ALA A 43 -22.78 -12.81 3.75
N ILE A 44 -22.99 -13.57 2.68
CA ILE A 44 -21.92 -13.91 1.71
C ILE A 44 -21.71 -12.78 0.68
N LEU A 45 -22.76 -11.99 0.41
CA LEU A 45 -22.71 -10.81 -0.48
C LEU A 45 -22.26 -9.52 0.25
N GLN A 46 -21.82 -9.64 1.49
CA GLN A 46 -21.14 -8.59 2.25
C GLN A 46 -19.61 -8.74 2.19
N GLU A 47 -19.09 -9.63 1.34
CA GLU A 47 -17.78 -9.41 0.71
C GLU A 47 -17.94 -8.21 -0.23
N THR A 48 -17.98 -7.03 0.37
CA THR A 48 -18.26 -5.77 -0.33
C THR A 48 -17.16 -5.55 -1.36
N ALA A 49 -17.43 -4.91 -2.49
CA ALA A 49 -16.39 -4.66 -3.51
C ALA A 49 -15.11 -3.95 -2.97
N GLY A 50 -15.16 -3.32 -1.79
CA GLY A 50 -13.95 -2.80 -1.12
C GLY A 50 -13.07 -3.89 -0.49
N ASP A 51 -13.67 -4.97 0.00
CA ASP A 51 -12.96 -6.15 0.52
C ASP A 51 -12.25 -6.90 -0.62
N LEU A 52 -12.90 -7.00 -1.79
CA LEU A 52 -12.28 -7.54 -3.01
C LEU A 52 -11.07 -6.71 -3.43
N SER A 53 -11.20 -5.37 -3.51
CA SER A 53 -10.08 -4.50 -3.89
C SER A 53 -8.93 -4.52 -2.87
N ARG A 54 -9.23 -4.64 -1.57
CA ARG A 54 -8.19 -4.88 -0.55
C ARG A 54 -7.47 -6.20 -0.74
N ASN A 55 -8.22 -7.25 -1.06
CA ASN A 55 -7.65 -8.57 -1.26
C ASN A 55 -6.76 -8.59 -2.51
N GLU A 56 -7.14 -7.88 -3.58
CA GLU A 56 -6.30 -7.71 -4.77
C GLU A 56 -4.97 -7.01 -4.44
N ILE A 57 -5.01 -5.87 -3.73
CA ILE A 57 -3.79 -5.17 -3.27
C ILE A 57 -2.92 -6.10 -2.39
N ARG A 58 -3.57 -6.84 -1.49
CA ARG A 58 -2.86 -7.80 -0.63
C ARG A 58 -2.14 -8.87 -1.46
N GLN A 59 -2.84 -9.51 -2.39
CA GLN A 59 -2.29 -10.57 -3.22
C GLN A 59 -1.16 -10.05 -4.12
N GLU A 60 -1.30 -8.84 -4.67
CA GLU A 60 -0.25 -8.24 -5.47
C GLU A 60 1.04 -8.06 -4.66
N ILE A 61 0.95 -7.43 -3.48
CA ILE A 61 2.12 -7.22 -2.61
C ILE A 61 2.69 -8.56 -2.12
N GLU A 62 1.84 -9.54 -1.77
CA GLU A 62 2.30 -10.87 -1.33
C GLU A 62 2.93 -11.70 -2.46
N SER A 63 2.64 -11.37 -3.73
CA SER A 63 3.27 -12.00 -4.89
C SER A 63 4.64 -11.42 -5.23
N MET A 64 4.99 -10.26 -4.66
CA MET A 64 6.30 -9.61 -4.86
C MET A 64 7.42 -10.35 -4.13
N ASN A 65 8.62 -10.30 -4.69
CA ASN A 65 9.81 -10.87 -4.07
C ASN A 65 10.24 -10.06 -2.83
N ASP A 66 11.09 -10.62 -1.97
CA ASP A 66 11.58 -9.94 -0.75
C ASP A 66 12.16 -8.56 -1.07
N GLU A 67 13.01 -8.44 -2.09
CA GLU A 67 13.62 -7.15 -2.46
C GLU A 67 12.58 -6.09 -2.88
N GLN A 68 11.50 -6.52 -3.54
CA GLN A 68 10.40 -5.65 -3.92
C GLN A 68 9.59 -5.23 -2.69
N GLN A 69 9.30 -6.14 -1.77
CA GLN A 69 8.62 -5.77 -0.53
C GLN A 69 9.49 -4.81 0.32
N ASP A 70 10.80 -5.05 0.38
CA ASP A 70 11.77 -4.19 1.06
C ASP A 70 11.82 -2.80 0.44
N GLY A 71 11.89 -2.73 -0.89
CA GLY A 71 11.92 -1.47 -1.62
C GLY A 71 10.65 -0.66 -1.44
N LEU A 72 9.48 -1.30 -1.33
CA LEU A 72 8.19 -0.62 -1.17
C LEU A 72 8.13 0.06 0.20
N VAL A 73 8.56 -0.64 1.25
CA VAL A 73 8.62 -0.09 2.61
C VAL A 73 9.64 1.04 2.67
N ALA A 74 10.80 0.89 2.02
CA ALA A 74 11.79 1.95 1.92
C ALA A 74 11.26 3.18 1.18
N LEU A 75 10.55 2.98 0.06
CA LEU A 75 9.95 4.05 -0.73
C LEU A 75 8.92 4.83 0.09
N PHE A 76 8.07 4.11 0.81
CA PHE A 76 7.09 4.69 1.73
C PHE A 76 7.77 5.54 2.83
N TRP A 77 8.85 5.06 3.44
CA TRP A 77 9.58 5.82 4.45
C TRP A 77 10.27 7.07 3.89
N ILE A 78 10.72 7.02 2.63
CA ILE A 78 11.28 8.20 1.95
C ILE A 78 10.20 9.25 1.66
N GLY A 79 9.04 8.81 1.20
CA GLY A 79 7.89 9.68 0.99
C GLY A 79 7.48 10.39 2.27
N ARG A 80 7.28 9.61 3.35
CA ARG A 80 6.91 10.11 4.69
C ARG A 80 7.99 10.98 5.34
N GLY A 81 9.23 10.94 4.84
CA GLY A 81 10.35 11.76 5.32
C GLY A 81 11.14 11.17 6.48
N ASP A 82 11.00 9.86 6.76
CA ASP A 82 11.85 9.16 7.74
C ASP A 82 13.22 8.78 7.18
N ALA A 83 13.35 8.77 5.85
CA ALA A 83 14.57 8.43 5.15
C ALA A 83 14.78 9.37 3.96
N GLU A 84 16.04 9.53 3.57
CA GLU A 84 16.44 10.31 2.40
C GLU A 84 16.73 9.36 1.21
N PRO A 85 16.56 9.79 -0.05
CA PRO A 85 16.87 9.00 -1.24
C PRO A 85 18.32 8.47 -1.28
N GLU A 86 19.27 9.25 -0.76
CA GLU A 86 20.68 8.86 -0.66
C GLU A 86 20.90 7.62 0.25
N ALA A 87 19.99 7.39 1.20
CA ALA A 87 20.07 6.29 2.14
C ALA A 87 19.35 5.02 1.63
N TRP A 88 18.87 4.98 0.38
CA TRP A 88 18.05 3.90 -0.19
C TRP A 88 18.46 2.48 0.24
N GLU A 89 19.72 2.09 0.01
CA GLU A 89 20.21 0.74 0.31
C GLU A 89 20.19 0.44 1.82
N GLN A 90 20.48 1.45 2.65
CA GLN A 90 20.41 1.32 4.11
C GLN A 90 18.95 1.22 4.57
N THR A 91 18.06 2.01 3.96
CA THR A 91 16.62 2.00 4.24
C THR A 91 16.00 0.67 3.85
N LYS A 92 16.35 0.09 2.69
CA LYS A 92 15.96 -1.28 2.31
C LYS A 92 16.43 -2.32 3.32
N ALA A 93 17.70 -2.26 3.74
CA ALA A 93 18.24 -3.19 4.73
C ALA A 93 17.57 -3.06 6.11
N LEU A 94 17.17 -1.83 6.48
CA LEU A 94 16.39 -1.58 7.69
C LEU A 94 14.96 -2.10 7.55
N ALA A 95 14.33 -1.88 6.40
CA ALA A 95 13.03 -2.43 6.08
C ALA A 95 13.07 -3.94 6.30
N ARG A 96 14.04 -4.62 5.65
CA ARG A 96 14.27 -6.08 5.76
C ARG A 96 14.24 -6.62 7.18
N GLN A 97 14.84 -5.86 8.10
CA GLN A 97 14.92 -6.24 9.51
C GLN A 97 13.64 -5.92 10.29
N GLN A 98 12.92 -4.86 9.93
CA GLN A 98 11.76 -4.37 10.68
C GLN A 98 10.43 -4.97 10.23
N HIS A 99 10.23 -5.27 8.95
CA HIS A 99 8.94 -5.73 8.45
C HIS A 99 8.78 -7.26 8.52
N ALA A 100 9.10 -7.88 9.66
CA ALA A 100 8.90 -9.33 9.90
C ALA A 100 7.40 -9.79 9.87
N GLY A 101 6.50 -8.95 9.37
CA GLY A 101 5.08 -9.23 9.17
C GLY A 101 4.66 -8.91 7.73
N SER A 102 3.37 -9.10 7.45
CA SER A 102 2.79 -8.85 6.11
C SER A 102 2.88 -7.37 5.74
N VAL A 103 3.69 -7.04 4.72
CA VAL A 103 3.85 -5.68 4.17
C VAL A 103 2.50 -5.16 3.65
N SER A 104 1.69 -6.02 3.04
CA SER A 104 0.34 -5.69 2.62
C SER A 104 -0.56 -5.27 3.78
N ARG A 105 -0.49 -5.96 4.93
CA ARG A 105 -1.22 -5.55 6.14
C ARG A 105 -0.74 -4.20 6.67
N TYR A 106 0.58 -3.97 6.66
CA TYR A 106 1.15 -2.70 7.11
C TYR A 106 0.59 -1.53 6.28
N PHE A 107 0.63 -1.63 4.96
CA PHE A 107 0.15 -0.58 4.06
C PHE A 107 -1.36 -0.40 4.05
N LEU A 108 -2.15 -1.49 4.09
CA LEU A 108 -3.61 -1.39 4.16
C LEU A 108 -4.12 -0.74 5.46
N GLY A 109 -3.27 -0.59 6.48
CA GLY A 109 -3.55 0.15 7.70
C GLY A 109 -3.08 1.61 7.69
N GLN A 110 -2.42 2.08 6.62
CA GLN A 110 -1.95 3.47 6.48
C GLN A 110 -2.87 4.22 5.49
N PRO A 111 -3.72 5.15 5.93
CA PRO A 111 -4.66 5.86 5.04
C PRO A 111 -3.94 6.71 3.98
N GLU A 112 -2.79 7.26 4.32
CA GLU A 112 -1.97 8.14 3.45
C GLU A 112 -0.92 7.36 2.64
N VAL A 113 -1.03 6.03 2.55
CA VAL A 113 -0.03 5.20 1.85
C VAL A 113 0.16 5.59 0.40
N GLY A 114 -0.92 5.94 -0.30
CA GLY A 114 -0.85 6.35 -1.69
C GLY A 114 -0.03 7.63 -1.87
N GLU A 115 -0.25 8.61 -0.99
CA GLU A 115 0.50 9.88 -1.00
C GLU A 115 1.98 9.65 -0.73
N PHE A 116 2.34 8.90 0.32
CA PHE A 116 3.74 8.65 0.65
C PHE A 116 4.46 7.80 -0.40
N LEU A 117 3.78 6.83 -1.04
CA LEU A 117 4.40 6.08 -2.13
C LEU A 117 4.67 6.96 -3.36
N THR A 118 3.75 7.88 -3.69
CA THR A 118 3.95 8.86 -4.77
C THR A 118 5.11 9.80 -4.45
N GLU A 119 5.10 10.44 -3.28
CA GLU A 119 6.18 11.36 -2.89
C GLU A 119 7.54 10.65 -2.84
N GLY A 120 7.58 9.40 -2.36
CA GLY A 120 8.79 8.59 -2.34
C GLY A 120 9.33 8.31 -3.74
N LEU A 121 8.44 7.98 -4.68
CA LEU A 121 8.79 7.74 -6.08
C LEU A 121 9.33 9.03 -6.73
N GLU A 122 8.66 10.16 -6.54
CA GLU A 122 9.09 11.46 -7.09
C GLU A 122 10.47 11.87 -6.57
N LYS A 123 10.71 11.74 -5.26
CA LYS A 123 12.02 12.03 -4.65
C LYS A 123 13.13 11.14 -5.20
N MET A 124 12.85 9.84 -5.42
CA MET A 124 13.81 8.91 -5.99
C MET A 124 14.12 9.27 -7.45
N LEU A 125 13.11 9.60 -8.25
CA LEU A 125 13.29 10.05 -9.64
C LEU A 125 14.10 11.35 -9.72
N GLU A 126 13.83 12.32 -8.85
CA GLU A 126 14.59 13.58 -8.77
C GLU A 126 16.06 13.34 -8.36
N TYR A 127 16.31 12.37 -7.49
CA TYR A 127 17.67 11.98 -7.08
C TYR A 127 18.49 11.35 -8.22
N GLY A 128 17.85 10.87 -9.30
CA GLY A 128 18.53 10.28 -10.44
C GLY A 128 18.79 8.78 -10.27
N VAL A 129 17.75 8.05 -9.87
CA VAL A 129 17.73 6.58 -9.97
C VAL A 129 17.45 6.15 -11.41
N ASP A 130 18.04 5.02 -11.80
CA ASP A 130 17.79 4.35 -13.09
C ASP A 130 16.67 3.33 -12.93
#